data_AF-A0A7Y0BY76-F1
#
_entry.id   AF-A0A7Y0BY76-F1
#
_cell.length_a   1.000
_cell.length_b   1.000
_cell.length_c   1.000
_cell.angle_alpha   90.00
_cell.angle_beta   90.00
_cell.angle_gamma   90.00
#
_symmetry.space_group_name_H-M   'P 1'
#
loop_
_entity.id
_entity.type
_entity.pdbx_description
1 polymer ?
#
loop_
_entity_poly.entity_id
_entity_poly.type
_entity_poly.pdbx_seq_one_letter_code
_entity_poly.pdbx_strand_id
1 'polypeptide(L)'
;MDELTFDADKFREVIADLVPAHQRIQVTSALDLKDPTEADFDRLGTALTGEQANAGFLFLTSTGNSSGNSLWSAIKGEIYDLFCTNSTRYSGERADGLLTIKNTITVIATAVAASFHLALGVVVGAVTLALMCFLKVGRNAWCLVNHPGPMVSA
;
A
#
# COMPACT_ATOMS: atom_id res chain seq x y z
N MET A 1 -1.27 23.92 0.07
CA MET A 1 -1.06 22.46 0.17
C MET A 1 -2.01 21.87 -0.84
N ASP A 2 -1.54 21.42 -1.99
CA ASP A 2 -2.39 20.66 -2.92
C ASP A 2 -2.76 19.37 -2.20
N GLU A 3 -4.03 19.25 -1.85
CA GLU A 3 -4.58 18.07 -1.23
C GLU A 3 -4.49 16.93 -2.26
N LEU A 4 -3.84 15.83 -1.89
CA LEU A 4 -3.68 14.68 -2.78
C LEU A 4 -5.08 14.09 -3.02
N THR A 5 -5.69 14.41 -4.14
CA THR A 5 -7.03 13.94 -4.51
C THR A 5 -6.95 12.68 -5.37
N PHE A 6 -7.97 11.83 -5.27
CA PHE A 6 -8.09 10.66 -6.14
C PHE A 6 -8.35 11.12 -7.57
N ASP A 7 -7.43 10.78 -8.48
CA ASP A 7 -7.52 11.09 -9.91
C ASP A 7 -7.21 9.81 -10.71
N ALA A 8 -8.25 9.22 -11.29
CA ALA A 8 -8.16 7.96 -11.99
C ALA A 8 -7.21 8.02 -13.21
N ASP A 9 -7.15 9.16 -13.90
CA ASP A 9 -6.32 9.30 -15.10
C ASP A 9 -4.84 9.39 -14.73
N LYS A 10 -4.51 10.10 -13.64
CA LYS A 10 -3.14 10.12 -13.09
C LYS A 10 -2.70 8.73 -12.62
N PHE A 11 -3.59 7.95 -12.00
CA PHE A 11 -3.26 6.57 -11.65
C PHE A 11 -3.07 5.69 -12.89
N ARG A 12 -3.88 5.84 -13.94
CA ARG A 12 -3.67 5.09 -15.20
C ARG A 12 -2.31 5.41 -15.83
N GLU A 13 -1.89 6.67 -15.83
CA GLU A 13 -0.57 7.09 -16.29
C GLU A 13 0.56 6.46 -15.46
N VAL A 14 0.45 6.53 -14.13
CA VAL A 14 1.46 5.95 -13.23
C VAL A 14 1.52 4.42 -13.33
N ILE A 15 0.39 3.74 -13.52
CA ILE A 15 0.35 2.30 -13.76
C ILE A 15 1.04 1.95 -15.09
N ALA A 16 0.79 2.74 -16.14
CA ALA A 16 1.41 2.51 -17.44
C ALA A 16 2.94 2.74 -17.41
N ASP A 17 3.41 3.63 -16.55
CA ASP A 17 4.82 4.00 -16.43
C ASP A 17 5.61 3.10 -15.46
N LEU A 18 5.10 2.91 -14.23
CA LEU A 18 5.85 2.26 -13.15
C LEU A 18 5.51 0.77 -12.95
N VAL A 19 4.27 0.35 -13.25
CA VAL A 19 3.83 -1.02 -12.97
C VAL A 19 4.24 -1.95 -14.12
N PRO A 20 4.91 -3.10 -13.85
CA PRO A 20 5.23 -4.07 -14.87
C PRO A 20 3.97 -4.63 -15.57
N ALA A 21 4.06 -4.90 -16.87
CA ALA A 21 2.91 -5.30 -17.69
C ALA A 21 2.08 -6.46 -17.12
N HIS A 22 2.73 -7.43 -16.46
CA HIS A 22 2.06 -8.60 -15.86
C HIS A 22 1.18 -8.25 -14.65
N GLN A 23 1.46 -7.16 -13.93
CA GLN A 23 0.65 -6.70 -12.78
C GLN A 23 -0.42 -5.68 -13.19
N ARG A 24 -0.29 -5.03 -14.36
CA ARG A 24 -1.17 -3.92 -14.77
C ARG A 24 -2.65 -4.29 -14.78
N ILE A 25 -3.00 -5.50 -15.21
CA ILE A 25 -4.41 -5.94 -15.28
C ILE A 25 -5.02 -5.97 -13.88
N GLN A 26 -4.33 -6.54 -12.91
CA GLN A 26 -4.80 -6.61 -11.52
C GLN A 26 -4.87 -5.22 -10.88
N VAL A 27 -3.86 -4.38 -11.09
CA VAL A 27 -3.83 -3.02 -10.52
C VAL A 27 -4.91 -2.13 -11.16
N THR A 28 -5.12 -2.25 -12.47
CA THR A 28 -6.17 -1.50 -13.18
C THR A 28 -7.57 -1.94 -12.76
N SER A 29 -7.78 -3.22 -12.43
CA SER A 29 -9.08 -3.70 -11.96
C SER A 29 -9.56 -2.99 -10.68
N ALA A 30 -8.64 -2.47 -9.85
CA ALA A 30 -8.97 -1.72 -8.65
C ALA A 30 -9.51 -0.30 -8.94
N LEU A 31 -9.17 0.27 -10.10
CA LEU A 31 -9.72 1.55 -10.54
C LEU A 31 -11.22 1.44 -10.83
N ASP A 32 -11.62 0.34 -11.45
CA ASP A 32 -12.98 0.11 -11.93
C ASP A 32 -13.93 -0.42 -10.83
N LEU A 33 -13.41 -0.71 -9.62
CA LEU A 33 -14.24 -1.05 -8.46
C LEU A 33 -15.11 0.14 -8.04
N LYS A 34 -16.42 -0.09 -8.02
CA LYS A 34 -17.45 0.83 -7.51
C LYS A 34 -17.60 0.61 -6.00
N ASP A 35 -17.46 1.68 -5.22
CA ASP A 35 -17.50 1.68 -3.74
C ASP A 35 -16.57 0.64 -3.08
N PRO A 36 -15.27 0.62 -3.40
CA PRO A 36 -14.37 -0.39 -2.89
C PRO A 36 -14.15 -0.24 -1.39
N THR A 37 -14.15 -1.38 -0.70
CA THR A 37 -13.80 -1.46 0.73
C THR A 37 -12.31 -1.74 0.90
N GLU A 38 -11.77 -1.43 2.08
CA GLU A 38 -10.37 -1.81 2.40
C GLU A 38 -10.12 -3.31 2.21
N ALA A 39 -11.10 -4.16 2.53
CA ALA A 39 -11.00 -5.60 2.36
C ALA A 39 -10.79 -6.02 0.90
N ASP A 40 -11.37 -5.29 -0.07
CA ASP A 40 -11.16 -5.56 -1.49
C ASP A 40 -9.70 -5.27 -1.90
N PHE A 41 -9.15 -4.17 -1.37
CA PHE A 41 -7.75 -3.81 -1.58
C PHE A 41 -6.78 -4.73 -0.85
N ASP A 42 -7.10 -5.17 0.36
CA ASP A 42 -6.31 -6.16 1.10
C ASP A 42 -6.22 -7.49 0.33
N ARG A 43 -7.34 -7.93 -0.28
CA ARG A 43 -7.35 -9.13 -1.12
C ARG A 43 -6.48 -8.97 -2.36
N LEU A 44 -6.56 -7.82 -3.04
CA LEU A 44 -5.74 -7.56 -4.22
C LEU A 44 -4.26 -7.35 -3.88
N GLY A 45 -3.97 -6.69 -2.76
CA GLY A 45 -2.64 -6.44 -2.24
C GLY A 45 -1.93 -7.74 -1.88
N THR A 46 -2.58 -8.59 -1.08
CA THR A 46 -2.06 -9.93 -0.74
C THR A 46 -1.94 -10.85 -1.95
N ALA A 47 -2.81 -10.72 -2.96
CA ALA A 47 -2.67 -11.45 -4.22
C ALA A 47 -1.42 -11.01 -5.00
N LEU A 48 -1.15 -9.69 -5.07
CA LEU A 48 0.03 -9.14 -5.75
C LEU A 48 1.34 -9.46 -5.03
N THR A 49 1.34 -9.47 -3.71
CA THR A 49 2.52 -9.83 -2.90
C THR A 49 2.74 -11.34 -2.82
N GLY A 50 1.82 -12.16 -3.34
CA GLY A 50 1.88 -13.62 -3.26
C GLY A 50 1.55 -14.18 -1.87
N GLU A 51 0.99 -13.34 -1.00
CA GLU A 51 0.61 -13.68 0.38
C GLU A 51 -0.83 -14.21 0.47
N GLN A 52 -1.56 -14.21 -0.64
CA GLN A 52 -2.89 -14.78 -0.69
C GLN A 52 -2.81 -16.30 -0.44
N ALA A 53 -3.07 -16.69 0.81
CA ALA A 53 -3.19 -18.08 1.19
C ALA A 53 -4.43 -18.66 0.48
N ASN A 54 -4.20 -19.43 -0.59
CA ASN A 54 -5.20 -20.40 -1.03
C ASN A 54 -5.35 -21.42 0.09
N ALA A 55 -6.32 -21.19 0.98
CA ALA A 55 -6.74 -22.13 2.01
C ALA A 55 -7.51 -23.32 1.38
N GLY A 56 -6.99 -23.86 0.27
CA GLY A 56 -7.41 -25.14 -0.25
C GLY A 56 -6.85 -26.22 0.65
N PHE A 57 -7.65 -26.66 1.63
CA PHE A 57 -7.45 -27.89 2.39
C PHE A 57 -6.23 -27.98 3.35
N LEU A 58 -5.57 -26.88 3.68
CA LEU A 58 -4.55 -26.86 4.74
C LEU A 58 -5.17 -26.34 6.05
N PHE A 59 -5.58 -27.28 6.92
CA PHE A 59 -5.83 -26.97 8.32
C PHE A 59 -4.49 -26.70 9.02
N LEU A 60 -4.10 -25.44 9.07
CA LEU A 60 -2.99 -24.98 9.91
C LEU A 60 -3.40 -25.11 11.38
N THR A 61 -2.87 -26.10 12.08
CA THR A 61 -3.06 -26.31 13.54
C THR A 61 -2.19 -25.39 14.39
N SER A 62 -1.54 -24.40 13.77
CA SER A 62 -0.82 -23.34 14.46
C SER A 62 -1.80 -22.24 14.82
N THR A 63 -1.79 -21.80 16.08
CA THR A 63 -2.40 -20.52 16.48
C THR A 63 -1.82 -19.43 15.59
N GLY A 64 -2.60 -19.00 14.60
CA GLY A 64 -2.21 -18.01 13.61
C GLY A 64 -2.04 -16.66 14.29
N ASN A 65 -0.87 -16.43 14.87
CA ASN A 65 -0.41 -15.08 15.13
C ASN A 65 -0.04 -14.52 13.76
N SER A 66 -1.00 -13.85 13.10
CA SER A 66 -0.85 -13.12 11.84
C SER A 66 0.09 -11.90 11.96
N SER A 67 1.05 -11.93 12.88
CA SER A 67 1.96 -10.83 13.22
C SER A 67 3.34 -10.97 12.57
N GLY A 68 3.55 -11.92 11.65
CA GLY A 68 4.83 -12.12 10.99
C GLY A 68 4.91 -11.28 9.71
N ASN A 69 5.49 -10.07 9.80
CA ASN A 69 6.04 -9.26 8.69
C ASN A 69 5.48 -9.54 7.29
N SER A 70 4.17 -9.44 7.09
CA SER A 70 3.60 -9.56 5.74
C SER A 70 4.06 -8.35 4.92
N LEU A 71 4.49 -8.56 3.69
CA LEU A 71 4.94 -7.50 2.79
C LEU A 71 3.83 -6.46 2.61
N TRP A 72 2.59 -6.92 2.50
CA TRP A 72 1.42 -6.05 2.44
C TRP A 72 1.25 -5.18 3.69
N SER A 73 1.35 -5.75 4.90
CA SER A 73 1.27 -4.95 6.13
C SER A 73 2.41 -3.95 6.27
N ALA A 74 3.62 -4.27 5.78
CA ALA A 74 4.73 -3.33 5.78
C ALA A 74 4.47 -2.14 4.85
N ILE A 75 3.90 -2.39 3.66
CA ILE A 75 3.47 -1.33 2.74
C ILE A 75 2.41 -0.43 3.40
N LYS A 76 1.41 -1.02 4.07
CA LYS A 76 0.39 -0.25 4.80
C LYS A 76 1.00 0.56 5.93
N GLY A 77 2.00 0.01 6.63
CA GLY A 77 2.76 0.70 7.68
C GLY A 77 3.53 1.92 7.16
N GLU A 78 4.22 1.80 6.02
CA GLU A 78 4.94 2.93 5.41
C GLU A 78 3.98 4.05 4.96
N ILE A 79 2.82 3.69 4.40
CA ILE A 79 1.76 4.68 4.05
C ILE A 79 1.22 5.35 5.31
N TYR A 80 1.00 4.60 6.38
CA TYR A 80 0.58 5.14 7.67
C TYR A 80 1.62 6.13 8.23
N ASP A 81 2.89 5.75 8.22
CA ASP A 81 3.96 6.64 8.67
C ASP A 81 4.12 7.88 7.78
N LEU A 82 3.82 7.77 6.49
CA LEU A 82 3.88 8.89 5.56
C LEU A 82 2.69 9.86 5.69
N PHE A 83 1.47 9.39 6.01
CA PHE A 83 0.27 10.24 5.98
C PHE A 83 -0.43 10.45 7.34
N CYS A 84 -0.26 9.52 8.28
CA CYS A 84 -0.93 9.50 9.57
C CYS A 84 -0.02 9.91 10.73
N THR A 85 1.28 9.58 10.67
CA THR A 85 2.24 9.92 11.73
C THR A 85 3.04 11.18 11.40
N ASN A 86 3.53 11.92 12.39
CA ASN A 86 4.47 13.05 12.20
C ASN A 86 5.93 12.58 12.25
N SER A 87 6.27 11.55 11.47
CA SER A 87 7.65 11.04 11.45
C SER A 87 8.57 12.08 10.82
N THR A 88 9.72 12.31 11.46
CA THR A 88 10.78 13.17 10.93
C THR A 88 11.40 12.64 9.65
N ARG A 89 11.22 11.35 9.36
CA ARG A 89 11.70 10.68 8.14
C ARG A 89 11.08 11.25 6.86
N TYR A 90 9.82 11.66 6.92
CA TYR A 90 9.06 12.17 5.78
C TYR A 90 8.71 13.67 5.91
N SER A 91 9.30 14.36 6.89
CA SER A 91 9.03 15.78 7.13
C SER A 91 9.46 16.67 5.96
N GLY A 92 10.57 16.33 5.28
CA GLY A 92 11.06 17.03 4.09
C GLY A 92 10.10 16.92 2.91
N GLU A 93 9.61 15.71 2.62
CA GLU A 93 8.68 15.46 1.51
C GLU A 93 7.32 16.13 1.73
N ARG A 94 6.89 16.30 2.98
CA ARG A 94 5.70 17.08 3.34
C ARG A 94 5.93 18.58 3.29
N ALA A 95 7.13 19.04 3.66
CA ALA A 95 7.51 20.45 3.64
C ALA A 95 7.68 20.99 2.22
N ASP A 96 8.17 20.17 1.30
CA ASP A 96 8.41 20.54 -0.09
C ASP A 96 7.12 20.66 -0.93
N GLY A 97 5.96 20.22 -0.42
CA GLY A 97 4.66 20.42 -1.06
C GLY A 97 4.51 19.75 -2.44
N LEU A 98 5.48 18.95 -2.87
CA LEU A 98 5.61 18.31 -4.19
C LEU A 98 5.25 16.80 -4.13
N LEU A 99 4.29 16.43 -3.29
CA LEU A 99 3.77 15.07 -3.24
C LEU A 99 2.91 14.80 -4.49
N THR A 100 3.57 14.43 -5.58
CA THR A 100 2.89 13.83 -6.74
C THR A 100 2.64 12.34 -6.48
N ILE A 101 1.54 11.80 -7.02
CA ILE A 101 1.20 10.36 -6.90
C ILE A 101 2.40 9.48 -7.28
N LYS A 102 3.09 9.84 -8.37
CA LYS A 102 4.28 9.13 -8.86
C LYS A 102 5.46 9.17 -7.87
N ASN A 103 5.77 10.35 -7.32
CA ASN A 103 6.88 10.50 -6.37
C ASN A 103 6.60 9.71 -5.09
N THR A 104 5.38 9.82 -4.55
CA THR A 104 4.94 9.07 -3.37
C THR A 104 5.08 7.56 -3.56
N ILE A 105 4.59 7.02 -4.68
CA ILE A 105 4.71 5.58 -4.98
C ILE A 105 6.18 5.16 -5.05
N THR A 106 7.02 5.97 -5.69
CA THR A 106 8.45 5.66 -5.85
C THR A 106 9.17 5.65 -4.51
N VAL A 107 8.93 6.66 -3.65
CA VAL A 107 9.53 6.76 -2.31
C VAL A 107 9.16 5.55 -1.46
N ILE A 108 7.86 5.24 -1.35
CA ILE A 108 7.38 4.12 -0.55
C ILE A 108 7.88 2.79 -1.11
N ALA A 109 7.80 2.60 -2.43
CA ALA A 109 8.29 1.39 -3.07
C ALA A 109 9.80 1.20 -2.84
N THR A 110 10.57 2.27 -2.83
CA THR A 110 12.02 2.22 -2.56
C THR A 110 12.30 1.88 -1.10
N ALA A 111 11.57 2.48 -0.15
CA ALA A 111 11.69 2.18 1.27
C ALA A 111 11.38 0.70 1.56
N VAL A 112 10.27 0.18 1.01
CA VAL A 112 9.87 -1.22 1.19
C VAL A 112 10.83 -2.18 0.46
N ALA A 113 11.23 -1.86 -0.78
CA ALA A 113 12.18 -2.68 -1.52
C ALA A 113 13.53 -2.79 -0.80
N ALA A 114 13.98 -1.71 -0.15
CA ALA A 114 15.19 -1.73 0.67
C ALA A 114 15.03 -2.62 1.92
N SER A 115 13.87 -2.56 2.59
CA SER A 115 13.60 -3.37 3.80
C SER A 115 13.48 -4.87 3.52
N PHE A 116 12.97 -5.26 2.35
CA PHE A 116 12.74 -6.67 1.98
C PHE A 116 13.74 -7.22 0.96
N HIS A 117 14.70 -6.40 0.49
CA HIS A 117 15.65 -6.74 -0.58
C HIS A 117 14.98 -7.28 -1.86
N LEU A 118 13.82 -6.74 -2.21
CA LEU A 118 13.05 -7.14 -3.39
C LEU A 118 13.28 -6.20 -4.57
N ALA A 119 13.03 -6.70 -5.78
CA ALA A 119 13.02 -5.86 -6.97
C ALA A 119 11.84 -4.87 -6.92
N LEU A 120 12.11 -3.60 -7.24
CA LEU A 120 11.10 -2.52 -7.27
C LEU A 120 9.84 -2.90 -8.05
N GLY A 121 9.99 -3.57 -9.19
CA GLY A 121 8.87 -3.96 -10.05
C GLY A 121 7.81 -4.83 -9.35
N VAL A 122 8.19 -5.60 -8.33
CA VAL A 122 7.25 -6.44 -7.57
C VAL A 122 6.44 -5.60 -6.58
N VAL A 123 7.10 -4.62 -5.96
CA VAL A 123 6.55 -3.81 -4.85
C VAL A 123 5.70 -2.65 -5.36
N VAL A 124 6.07 -2.06 -6.50
CA VAL A 124 5.41 -0.87 -7.07
C VAL A 124 3.92 -1.09 -7.33
N GLY A 125 3.52 -2.27 -7.84
CA GLY A 125 2.10 -2.58 -8.06
C GLY A 125 1.29 -2.60 -6.77
N ALA A 126 1.84 -3.23 -5.72
CA ALA A 126 1.21 -3.29 -4.41
C ALA A 126 1.13 -1.91 -3.74
N VAL A 127 2.19 -1.11 -3.80
CA VAL A 127 2.20 0.27 -3.28
C VAL A 127 1.18 1.15 -4.01
N THR A 128 1.06 1.00 -5.33
CA THR A 128 0.08 1.74 -6.14
C THR A 128 -1.35 1.41 -5.71
N LEU A 129 -1.66 0.13 -5.46
CA LEU A 129 -2.95 -0.28 -4.91
C LEU A 129 -3.21 0.28 -3.50
N ALA A 130 -2.22 0.22 -2.63
CA ALA A 130 -2.36 0.71 -1.26
C ALA A 130 -2.60 2.22 -1.23
N LEU A 131 -1.92 2.98 -2.10
CA LEU A 131 -2.17 4.42 -2.26
C LEU A 131 -3.56 4.71 -2.84
N MET A 132 -4.02 3.93 -3.83
CA MET A 132 -5.40 4.03 -4.31
C MET A 132 -6.41 3.78 -3.19
N CYS A 133 -6.16 2.78 -2.35
CA CYS A 133 -7.02 2.50 -1.21
C CYS A 133 -7.05 3.67 -0.23
N PHE A 134 -5.90 4.22 0.13
CA PHE A 134 -5.79 5.38 1.00
C PHE A 134 -6.62 6.57 0.49
N LEU A 135 -6.58 6.84 -0.83
CA LEU A 135 -7.31 7.96 -1.42
C LEU A 135 -8.81 7.70 -1.60
N LYS A 136 -9.22 6.45 -1.91
CA LYS A 136 -10.65 6.09 -2.03
C LYS A 136 -11.34 5.98 -0.67
N VAL A 137 -10.68 5.41 0.34
CA VAL A 137 -11.22 5.26 1.71
C VAL A 137 -11.09 6.57 2.51
N GLY A 138 -10.07 7.36 2.21
CA GLY A 138 -9.80 8.64 2.83
C GLY A 138 -8.89 8.53 4.06
N ARG A 139 -8.15 9.62 4.31
CA ARG A 139 -7.10 9.70 5.34
C ARG A 139 -7.58 9.31 6.74
N ASN A 140 -8.71 9.85 7.19
CA ASN A 140 -9.20 9.62 8.56
C ASN A 140 -9.60 8.16 8.82
N ALA A 141 -10.27 7.51 7.85
CA ALA A 141 -10.66 6.11 7.98
C ALA A 141 -9.43 5.20 7.91
N TRP A 142 -8.51 5.48 6.98
CA TRP A 142 -7.26 4.71 6.86
C TRP A 142 -6.41 4.75 8.13
N CYS A 143 -6.23 5.93 8.75
CA CYS A 143 -5.44 6.07 9.96
C CYS A 143 -6.07 5.38 11.18
N LEU A 144 -7.40 5.20 11.21
CA LEU A 144 -8.08 4.47 12.28
C LEU A 144 -7.90 2.96 12.12
N VAL A 145 -8.01 2.43 10.90
CA VAL A 145 -7.92 0.99 10.67
C VAL A 145 -6.47 0.50 10.72
N ASN A 146 -5.54 1.26 10.17
CA ASN A 146 -4.13 0.88 10.09
C ASN A 146 -3.29 1.48 11.24
N HIS A 147 -3.92 1.94 12.33
CA HIS A 147 -3.15 2.32 13.52
C HIS A 147 -2.38 1.07 14.01
N PRO A 148 -1.05 1.14 14.15
CA PRO A 148 -0.36 0.12 14.92
C PRO A 148 -0.91 0.23 16.34
N GLY A 149 -1.62 -0.80 16.82
CA GLY A 149 -1.92 -0.93 18.25
C GLY A 149 -0.63 -0.70 19.06
N PRO A 150 -0.72 -0.24 20.32
CA PRO A 150 0.46 0.17 21.09
C PRO A 150 1.51 -0.93 21.02
N MET A 151 2.69 -0.60 20.47
CA MET A 151 3.87 -1.42 20.62
C MET A 151 4.16 -1.51 22.12
N VAL A 152 3.62 -2.55 22.77
CA VAL A 152 4.08 -2.95 24.10
C VAL A 152 5.50 -3.42 23.88
N SER A 153 6.42 -2.51 24.18
CA SER A 153 7.82 -2.81 24.40
C SER A 153 7.86 -3.72 25.62
N ALA A 154 8.22 -4.99 25.42
CA ALA A 154 8.60 -5.91 26.47
C ALA A 154 10.10 -6.21 26.34
#